data_AF-A0A4Y7R6P3-F1
#
_entry.id   AF-A0A4Y7R6P3-F1
#
_cell.length_a   1.000
_cell.length_b   1.000
_cell.length_c   1.000
_cell.angle_alpha   90.00
_cell.angle_beta   90.00
_cell.angle_gamma   90.00
#
_symmetry.space_group_name_H-M   'P 1'
#
loop_
_entity.id
_entity.type
_entity.pdbx_description
1 polymer ?
#
loop_
_entity_poly.entity_id
_entity_poly.type
_entity_poly.pdbx_seq_one_letter_code
_entity_poly.pdbx_strand_id
1 'polypeptide(L)'
;MKMSIKLTKANKIHIAVIFVFIAYLSLANFIFDKLLLVEGESKQQKVELKKATNDDIVYCVDNIVESQIKWKDCIQIEGWGFIREKDNVNTKTYVVLRSEDNAYAFDVVSRYRPDVRRQFASILNQDAIGFGASISKNIIKDGRYDVGLYIDNGDDKALAFNDAVYLTKKDDNIFLRFVSNVKNIKLPEENKHIIYALDKIQDVSEKGEIFTEIVGWAFNDIQSSEDERAYLVLKSDKKTYIFDTMPQKRPDVATAYANYLFKLDKPGFAASIPKEGIENGKYEIGIYIESNGSSYLEYTGQELAI
;
A
#
# COMPACT_ATOMS: atom_id res chain seq x y z
N MET A 1 4.17 62.68 -9.70
CA MET A 1 4.62 63.02 -8.33
C MET A 1 5.18 61.74 -7.69
N LYS A 2 6.50 61.61 -7.50
CA LYS A 2 7.10 60.42 -6.86
C LYS A 2 7.13 60.65 -5.34
N MET A 3 6.31 59.92 -4.59
CA MET A 3 6.34 59.96 -3.13
C MET A 3 7.47 59.02 -2.65
N SER A 4 8.55 59.60 -2.13
CA SER A 4 9.68 58.84 -1.57
C SER A 4 9.46 58.67 -0.07
N ILE A 5 9.23 57.43 0.39
CA ILE A 5 9.15 57.12 1.82
C ILE A 5 10.57 56.94 2.35
N LYS A 6 11.01 57.81 3.26
CA LYS A 6 12.30 57.67 3.97
C LYS A 6 12.11 56.74 5.17
N LEU A 7 12.64 55.52 5.07
CA LEU A 7 12.66 54.55 6.18
C LEU A 7 13.75 54.89 7.21
N THR A 8 13.36 55.13 8.46
CA THR A 8 14.28 55.27 9.60
C THR A 8 14.95 53.92 9.93
N LYS A 9 16.07 53.96 10.67
CA LYS A 9 16.75 52.73 11.14
C LYS A 9 15.82 51.83 11.96
N ALA A 10 14.98 52.41 12.83
CA ALA A 10 14.00 51.68 13.62
C ALA A 10 12.96 50.98 12.74
N ASN A 11 12.44 51.64 11.70
CA ASN A 11 11.47 51.03 10.80
C ASN A 11 12.06 49.83 10.05
N LYS A 12 13.33 49.90 9.64
CA LYS A 12 14.02 48.77 9.01
C LYS A 12 14.10 47.54 9.93
N ILE A 13 14.33 47.74 11.23
CA ILE A 13 14.37 46.64 12.21
C ILE A 13 12.99 46.00 12.36
N HIS A 14 11.94 46.79 12.55
CA HIS A 14 10.58 46.25 12.67
C HIS A 14 10.16 45.47 11.41
N ILE A 15 10.46 45.99 10.23
CA ILE A 15 10.20 45.29 8.96
C ILE A 15 10.96 43.95 8.91
N ALA A 16 12.22 43.92 9.32
CA ALA A 16 12.99 42.69 9.37
C ALA A 16 12.41 41.67 10.34
N VAL A 17 12.00 42.09 11.55
CA VAL A 17 11.35 41.22 12.54
C VAL A 17 10.03 40.67 12.01
N ILE A 18 9.19 41.52 11.40
CA ILE A 18 7.94 41.10 10.76
C ILE A 18 8.21 40.10 9.64
N PHE A 19 9.23 40.35 8.81
CA PHE A 19 9.60 39.43 7.73
C PHE A 19 10.04 38.07 8.26
N VAL A 20 10.90 38.04 9.29
CA VAL A 20 11.32 36.80 9.95
C VAL A 20 10.13 36.07 10.58
N PHE A 21 9.21 36.79 11.21
CA PHE A 21 8.01 36.21 11.81
C PHE A 21 7.07 35.62 10.74
N ILE A 22 6.83 36.33 9.64
CA ILE A 22 6.05 35.82 8.51
C ILE A 22 6.74 34.58 7.92
N ALA A 23 8.06 34.62 7.71
CA ALA A 23 8.81 33.47 7.24
C ALA A 23 8.71 32.27 8.19
N TYR A 24 8.79 32.50 9.51
CA TYR A 24 8.57 31.46 10.51
C TYR A 24 7.15 30.87 10.43
N LEU A 25 6.11 31.71 10.35
CA LEU A 25 4.73 31.23 10.22
C LEU A 25 4.52 30.44 8.92
N SER A 26 5.09 30.91 7.80
CA SER A 26 5.03 30.20 6.52
C SER A 26 5.78 28.88 6.53
N LEU A 27 6.83 28.74 7.35
CA LEU A 27 7.64 27.53 7.48
C LEU A 27 7.22 26.65 8.67
N ALA A 28 6.31 27.11 9.53
CA ALA A 28 6.00 26.45 10.79
C ALA A 28 5.55 25.00 10.55
N ASN A 29 4.57 24.78 9.66
CA ASN A 29 4.09 23.43 9.34
C ASN A 29 5.25 22.53 8.86
N PHE A 30 6.09 23.02 7.95
CA PHE A 30 7.25 22.27 7.50
C PHE A 30 8.22 21.92 8.64
N ILE A 31 8.50 22.86 9.54
CA ILE A 31 9.40 22.63 10.68
C ILE A 31 8.79 21.59 11.64
N PHE A 32 7.53 21.78 12.05
CA PHE A 32 6.88 20.90 13.03
C PHE A 32 6.58 19.51 12.49
N ASP A 33 6.28 19.39 11.20
CA ASP A 33 5.87 18.11 10.60
C ASP A 33 7.05 17.31 10.04
N LYS A 34 8.05 17.98 9.46
CA LYS A 34 9.16 17.31 8.76
C LYS A 34 10.47 17.30 9.53
N LEU A 35 10.75 18.34 10.33
CA LEU A 35 12.05 18.48 10.99
C LEU A 35 12.03 18.04 12.46
N LEU A 36 10.92 18.26 13.16
CA LEU A 36 10.80 17.87 14.56
C LEU A 36 10.34 16.42 14.69
N LEU A 37 11.14 15.63 15.41
CA LEU A 37 10.78 14.28 15.85
C LEU A 37 10.08 14.37 17.20
N VAL A 38 9.00 13.61 17.36
CA VAL A 38 8.37 13.42 18.66
C VAL A 38 8.84 12.13 19.31
N GLU A 39 8.94 12.12 20.63
CA GLU A 39 9.26 10.89 21.38
C GLU A 39 8.23 9.80 21.08
N GLY A 40 8.70 8.61 20.72
CA GLY A 40 7.87 7.49 20.26
C GLY A 40 7.65 7.43 18.74
N GLU A 41 8.02 8.47 17.98
CA GLU A 41 8.00 8.41 16.52
C GLU A 41 9.10 7.49 15.98
N SER A 42 8.71 6.61 15.06
CA SER A 42 9.65 5.78 14.31
C SER A 42 10.48 6.62 13.36
N LYS A 43 11.80 6.41 13.38
CA LYS A 43 12.74 7.07 12.49
C LYS A 43 12.89 6.26 11.22
N GLN A 44 12.93 6.96 10.09
CA GLN A 44 13.29 6.34 8.82
C GLN A 44 14.77 5.95 8.85
N GLN A 45 15.07 4.73 8.41
CA GLN A 45 16.38 4.13 8.41
C GLN A 45 16.84 3.90 6.97
N LYS A 46 18.11 4.19 6.69
CA LYS A 46 18.73 3.85 5.40
C LYS A 46 19.22 2.42 5.47
N VAL A 47 18.38 1.49 5.03
CA VAL A 47 18.68 0.07 5.00
C VAL A 47 18.71 -0.40 3.56
N GLU A 48 19.70 -1.21 3.21
CA GLU A 48 19.74 -1.89 1.93
C GLU A 48 18.76 -3.07 1.96
N LEU A 49 17.60 -2.89 1.33
CA LEU A 49 16.56 -3.91 1.28
C LEU A 49 16.97 -5.01 0.30
N LYS A 50 17.11 -6.25 0.81
CA LYS A 50 17.28 -7.44 -0.03
C LYS A 50 16.00 -7.74 -0.82
N LYS A 51 16.11 -8.64 -1.81
CA LYS A 51 14.93 -9.27 -2.42
C LYS A 51 14.10 -9.96 -1.32
N ALA A 52 12.78 -9.88 -1.43
CA ALA A 52 11.88 -10.51 -0.45
C ALA A 52 12.13 -12.03 -0.37
N THR A 53 12.28 -12.54 0.85
CA THR A 53 12.46 -13.94 1.21
C THR A 53 11.32 -14.37 2.13
N ASN A 54 10.11 -14.40 1.58
CA ASN A 54 8.87 -14.62 2.35
C ASN A 54 8.86 -15.92 3.17
N ASP A 55 9.67 -16.91 2.81
CA ASP A 55 9.73 -18.20 3.50
C ASP A 55 10.58 -18.18 4.79
N ASP A 56 11.54 -17.24 4.88
CA ASP A 56 12.50 -17.17 5.99
C ASP A 56 11.91 -16.53 7.24
N ILE A 57 10.89 -15.68 7.07
CA ILE A 57 10.25 -14.93 8.18
C ILE A 57 8.90 -15.54 8.52
N VAL A 58 8.65 -15.73 9.81
CA VAL A 58 7.30 -15.92 10.35
C VAL A 58 6.88 -14.62 11.00
N TYR A 59 5.80 -14.01 10.52
CA TYR A 59 5.33 -12.73 11.05
C TYR A 59 3.84 -12.52 10.80
N CYS A 60 3.29 -11.54 11.51
CA CYS A 60 1.95 -11.02 11.32
C CYS A 60 1.94 -9.51 11.58
N VAL A 61 1.20 -8.77 10.77
CA VAL A 61 0.81 -7.39 11.05
C VAL A 61 -0.57 -7.46 11.68
N ASP A 62 -0.64 -7.25 12.99
CA ASP A 62 -1.87 -7.43 13.76
C ASP A 62 -2.81 -6.23 13.59
N ASN A 63 -2.25 -5.02 13.53
CA ASN A 63 -3.03 -3.81 13.50
C ASN A 63 -2.33 -2.69 12.74
N ILE A 64 -3.12 -1.92 11.99
CA ILE A 64 -2.71 -0.64 11.41
C ILE A 64 -3.80 0.36 11.77
N VAL A 65 -3.44 1.42 12.50
CA VAL A 65 -4.38 2.48 12.88
C VAL A 65 -3.76 3.84 12.68
N GLU A 66 -4.57 4.81 12.30
CA GLU A 66 -4.16 6.20 12.42
C GLU A 66 -4.19 6.62 13.88
N SER A 67 -3.18 7.38 14.27
CA SER A 67 -3.04 7.90 15.62
C SER A 67 -2.43 9.30 15.57
N GLN A 68 -2.44 9.99 16.70
CA GLN A 68 -1.75 11.25 16.85
C GLN A 68 -0.76 11.14 18.01
N ILE A 69 0.50 11.49 17.77
CA ILE A 69 1.52 11.58 18.82
C ILE A 69 1.82 13.06 19.03
N LYS A 70 1.35 13.59 20.18
CA LYS A 70 1.35 15.03 20.48
C LYS A 70 0.55 15.81 19.43
N TRP A 71 1.22 16.49 18.50
CA TRP A 71 0.61 17.26 17.41
C TRP A 71 0.77 16.59 16.04
N LYS A 72 1.47 15.45 15.96
CA LYS A 72 1.86 14.83 14.70
C LYS A 72 0.94 13.68 14.34
N ASP A 73 0.41 13.70 13.13
CA ASP A 73 -0.41 12.60 12.61
C ASP A 73 0.48 11.45 12.16
N CYS A 74 0.19 10.27 12.71
CA CYS A 74 0.97 9.06 12.56
C CYS A 74 0.11 7.90 12.13
N ILE A 75 0.78 6.88 11.61
CA ILE A 75 0.25 5.55 11.34
C ILE A 75 0.97 4.62 12.32
N GLN A 76 0.19 3.97 13.17
CA GLN A 76 0.70 3.01 14.12
C GLN A 76 0.52 1.60 13.54
N ILE A 77 1.63 0.91 13.35
CA ILE A 77 1.69 -0.45 12.80
C ILE A 77 2.23 -1.37 13.89
N GLU A 78 1.45 -2.38 14.25
CA GLU A 78 1.78 -3.32 15.30
C GLU A 78 1.74 -4.76 14.79
N GLY A 79 2.57 -5.60 15.37
CA GLY A 79 2.61 -7.00 15.00
C GLY A 79 3.69 -7.76 15.75
N TRP A 80 4.10 -8.86 15.15
CA TRP A 80 5.22 -9.68 15.61
C TRP A 80 5.92 -10.34 14.42
N GLY A 81 7.19 -10.68 14.57
CA GLY A 81 7.91 -11.45 13.56
C GLY A 81 9.32 -11.83 13.95
N PHE A 82 9.83 -12.90 13.34
CA PHE A 82 11.17 -13.46 13.56
C PHE A 82 11.64 -14.28 12.35
N ILE A 83 12.95 -14.52 12.25
CA ILE A 83 13.54 -15.41 11.24
C ILE A 83 13.45 -16.86 11.75
N ARG A 84 12.99 -17.79 10.92
CA ARG A 84 12.87 -19.22 11.28
C ARG A 84 14.23 -19.79 11.70
N GLU A 85 14.21 -20.60 12.76
CA GLU A 85 15.39 -21.37 13.23
C GLU A 85 16.62 -20.52 13.62
N LYS A 86 16.43 -19.21 13.82
CA LYS A 86 17.47 -18.30 14.30
C LYS A 86 17.14 -17.78 15.69
N ASP A 87 18.18 -17.51 16.48
CA ASP A 87 17.99 -16.73 17.69
C ASP A 87 17.63 -15.28 17.32
N ASN A 88 16.97 -14.56 18.23
CA ASN A 88 16.65 -13.15 18.02
C ASN A 88 17.58 -12.24 18.86
N VAL A 89 18.80 -12.70 19.19
CA VAL A 89 19.73 -11.89 19.99
C VAL A 89 20.31 -10.79 19.10
N ASN A 90 20.25 -9.54 19.55
CA ASN A 90 20.74 -8.38 18.80
C ASN A 90 20.03 -8.13 17.46
N THR A 91 18.85 -8.71 17.27
CA THR A 91 18.05 -8.50 16.07
C THR A 91 17.54 -7.06 15.99
N LYS A 92 17.63 -6.47 14.80
CA LYS A 92 16.99 -5.21 14.45
C LYS A 92 15.81 -5.48 13.54
N THR A 93 14.65 -4.98 13.95
CA THR A 93 13.40 -5.15 13.20
C THR A 93 12.95 -3.80 12.66
N TYR A 94 12.42 -3.82 11.44
CA TYR A 94 11.96 -2.63 10.75
C TYR A 94 10.63 -2.91 10.07
N VAL A 95 9.69 -1.97 10.17
CA VAL A 95 8.51 -1.97 9.30
C VAL A 95 8.92 -1.37 7.95
N VAL A 96 8.57 -2.07 6.87
CA VAL A 96 8.88 -1.64 5.50
C VAL A 96 7.60 -1.28 4.77
N LEU A 97 7.57 -0.08 4.18
CA LEU A 97 6.53 0.36 3.26
C LEU A 97 7.12 0.43 1.86
N ARG A 98 6.60 -0.36 0.92
CA ARG A 98 7.12 -0.42 -0.46
C ARG A 98 6.02 -0.15 -1.48
N SER A 99 6.23 0.83 -2.35
CA SER A 99 5.42 1.11 -3.54
C SER A 99 6.23 0.83 -4.81
N GLU A 100 5.66 1.11 -5.99
CA GLU A 100 6.37 1.00 -7.28
C GLU A 100 7.61 1.92 -7.32
N ASP A 101 7.52 3.12 -6.76
CA ASP A 101 8.54 4.16 -6.88
C ASP A 101 9.31 4.46 -5.58
N ASN A 102 8.83 3.99 -4.42
CA ASN A 102 9.41 4.35 -3.13
C ASN A 102 9.49 3.14 -2.20
N ALA A 103 10.54 3.11 -1.38
CA ALA A 103 10.67 2.15 -0.28
C ALA A 103 11.15 2.88 0.97
N TYR A 104 10.48 2.63 2.09
CA TYR A 104 10.80 3.18 3.40
C TYR A 104 10.99 2.05 4.39
N ALA A 105 12.01 2.14 5.24
CA ALA A 105 12.20 1.26 6.38
C ALA A 105 12.19 2.12 7.66
N PHE A 106 11.40 1.72 8.64
CA PHE A 106 11.22 2.45 9.90
C PHE A 106 11.63 1.58 11.07
N ASP A 107 12.39 2.14 12.01
CA ASP A 107 12.67 1.43 13.26
C ASP A 107 11.39 1.18 14.07
N VAL A 108 11.45 0.16 14.92
CA VAL A 108 10.32 -0.27 15.74
C VAL A 108 10.72 -0.28 17.21
N VAL A 109 9.72 -0.10 18.07
CA VAL A 109 9.85 -0.40 19.50
C VAL A 109 9.47 -1.85 19.72
N SER A 110 10.38 -2.64 20.31
CA SER A 110 10.11 -4.04 20.67
C SER A 110 9.01 -4.14 21.71
N ARG A 111 8.13 -5.13 21.56
CA ARG A 111 7.02 -5.40 22.48
C ARG A 111 7.06 -6.85 22.95
N TYR A 112 6.75 -7.03 24.23
CA TYR A 112 6.61 -8.35 24.81
C TYR A 112 5.30 -9.00 24.35
N ARG A 113 5.38 -10.22 23.80
CA ARG A 113 4.23 -10.97 23.26
C ARG A 113 4.16 -12.38 23.85
N PRO A 114 3.66 -12.54 25.09
CA PRO A 114 3.61 -13.83 25.77
C PRO A 114 2.72 -14.85 25.06
N ASP A 115 1.70 -14.39 24.34
CA ASP A 115 0.82 -15.19 23.50
C ASP A 115 1.58 -15.84 22.34
N VAL A 116 2.37 -15.06 21.61
CA VAL A 116 3.17 -15.56 20.47
C VAL A 116 4.30 -16.46 20.98
N ARG A 117 4.96 -16.08 22.08
CA ARG A 117 5.97 -16.94 22.73
C ARG A 117 5.41 -18.32 23.09
N ARG A 118 4.19 -18.39 23.65
CA ARG A 118 3.55 -19.66 24.00
C ARG A 118 3.29 -20.52 22.76
N GLN A 119 2.82 -19.91 21.68
CA GLN A 119 2.53 -20.61 20.43
C GLN A 119 3.78 -21.18 19.75
N PHE A 120 4.91 -20.48 19.85
CA PHE A 120 6.16 -20.82 19.17
C PHE A 120 7.29 -21.22 20.14
N ALA A 121 6.95 -21.72 21.33
CA ALA A 121 7.91 -22.02 22.39
C ALA A 121 8.98 -23.07 21.99
N SER A 122 8.71 -23.91 20.98
CA SER A 122 9.65 -24.91 20.47
C SER A 122 10.75 -24.33 19.58
N ILE A 123 10.55 -23.12 19.04
CA ILE A 123 11.47 -22.48 18.08
C ILE A 123 11.97 -21.12 18.58
N LEU A 124 11.31 -20.51 19.57
CA LEU A 124 11.66 -19.21 20.12
C LEU A 124 12.17 -19.31 21.56
N ASN A 125 13.38 -18.79 21.77
CA ASN A 125 13.98 -18.70 23.10
C ASN A 125 13.73 -17.35 23.81
N GLN A 126 12.97 -16.42 23.23
CA GLN A 126 12.97 -15.02 23.67
C GLN A 126 11.61 -14.31 23.66
N ASP A 127 11.59 -13.18 24.39
CA ASP A 127 10.40 -12.39 24.75
C ASP A 127 10.10 -11.24 23.78
N ALA A 128 11.11 -10.69 23.08
CA ALA A 128 11.01 -9.45 22.33
C ALA A 128 10.77 -9.64 20.82
N ILE A 129 9.73 -10.39 20.46
CA ILE A 129 9.35 -10.66 19.05
C ILE A 129 8.20 -9.79 18.54
N GLY A 130 7.51 -9.07 19.43
CA GLY A 130 6.52 -8.08 19.06
C GLY A 130 7.18 -6.79 18.61
N PHE A 131 6.50 -6.03 17.76
CA PHE A 131 6.94 -4.71 17.32
C PHE A 131 5.78 -3.71 17.31
N GLY A 132 6.13 -2.43 17.47
CA GLY A 132 5.26 -1.30 17.19
C GLY A 132 6.05 -0.20 16.50
N ALA A 133 5.54 0.29 15.38
CA ALA A 133 6.07 1.45 14.67
C ALA A 133 5.03 2.57 14.70
N SER A 134 5.48 3.81 14.86
CA SER A 134 4.63 5.00 14.80
C SER A 134 5.20 5.95 13.76
N ILE A 135 4.70 5.84 12.53
CA ILE A 135 5.29 6.48 11.36
C ILE A 135 4.52 7.75 11.04
N SER A 136 5.18 8.90 10.96
CA SER A 136 4.49 10.11 10.54
C SER A 136 3.93 9.98 9.12
N LYS A 137 2.67 10.39 8.90
CA LYS A 137 2.08 10.42 7.56
C LYS A 137 2.86 11.34 6.63
N ASN A 138 3.40 12.43 7.18
CA ASN A 138 4.05 13.49 6.42
C ASN A 138 5.33 13.02 5.73
N ILE A 139 6.05 12.02 6.26
CA ILE A 139 7.30 11.54 5.63
C ILE A 139 7.07 10.51 4.53
N ILE A 140 5.85 10.00 4.40
CA ILE A 140 5.46 9.06 3.34
C ILE A 140 4.86 9.87 2.18
N LYS A 141 5.28 9.60 0.94
CA LYS A 141 4.64 10.17 -0.25
C LYS A 141 3.33 9.47 -0.56
N ASP A 142 2.46 10.12 -1.31
CA ASP A 142 1.24 9.49 -1.81
C ASP A 142 1.55 8.27 -2.67
N GLY A 143 0.64 7.30 -2.63
CA GLY A 143 0.76 6.03 -3.32
C GLY A 143 0.27 4.86 -2.48
N ARG A 144 0.23 3.70 -3.15
CA ARG A 144 -0.11 2.41 -2.55
C ARG A 144 1.16 1.69 -2.11
N TYR A 145 1.18 1.23 -0.87
CA TYR A 145 2.31 0.56 -0.24
C TYR A 145 1.94 -0.84 0.22
N ASP A 146 2.78 -1.81 -0.14
CA ASP A 146 2.86 -3.09 0.55
C ASP A 146 3.44 -2.82 1.95
N VAL A 147 2.84 -3.43 2.97
CA VAL A 147 3.37 -3.40 4.34
C VAL A 147 4.12 -4.70 4.60
N GLY A 148 5.38 -4.59 4.98
CA GLY A 148 6.27 -5.70 5.24
C GLY A 148 7.11 -5.56 6.49
N LEU A 149 7.89 -6.58 6.77
CA LEU A 149 8.82 -6.65 7.89
C LEU A 149 10.22 -6.99 7.36
N TYR A 150 11.21 -6.19 7.74
CA TYR A 150 12.62 -6.48 7.52
C TYR A 150 13.30 -6.78 8.85
N ILE A 151 14.03 -7.88 8.90
CA ILE A 151 14.73 -8.33 10.10
C ILE A 151 16.21 -8.51 9.76
N ASP A 152 17.06 -7.82 10.51
CA ASP A 152 18.52 -7.91 10.44
C ASP A 152 19.05 -8.56 11.72
N ASN A 153 19.57 -9.77 11.58
CA ASN A 153 20.17 -10.57 12.64
C ASN A 153 21.67 -10.78 12.41
N GLY A 154 22.36 -9.74 11.92
CA GLY A 154 23.78 -9.80 11.57
C GLY A 154 23.99 -10.41 10.19
N ASP A 155 24.38 -11.69 10.15
CA ASP A 155 24.64 -12.41 8.89
C ASP A 155 23.33 -12.80 8.17
N ASP A 156 22.28 -13.07 8.94
CA ASP A 156 20.96 -13.39 8.43
C ASP A 156 20.12 -12.12 8.31
N LYS A 157 19.63 -11.86 7.09
CA LYS A 157 18.76 -10.72 6.79
C LYS A 157 17.63 -11.19 5.91
N ALA A 158 16.41 -10.90 6.32
CA ALA A 158 15.23 -11.33 5.60
C ALA A 158 14.23 -10.19 5.47
N LEU A 159 13.46 -10.21 4.38
CA LEU A 159 12.41 -9.25 4.08
C LEU A 159 11.16 -10.00 3.65
N ALA A 160 10.03 -9.71 4.25
CA ALA A 160 8.76 -10.30 3.83
C ALA A 160 7.67 -9.24 3.69
N PHE A 161 6.77 -9.44 2.72
CA PHE A 161 5.59 -8.60 2.51
C PHE A 161 4.33 -9.46 2.59
N ASN A 162 3.25 -8.84 3.09
CA ASN A 162 1.99 -9.54 3.28
C ASN A 162 1.08 -9.14 2.12
N ASP A 163 0.78 -10.10 1.25
CA ASP A 163 -0.08 -9.91 0.07
C ASP A 163 -1.51 -9.44 0.43
N ALA A 164 -1.89 -9.43 1.71
CA ALA A 164 -3.20 -9.01 2.19
C ALA A 164 -3.21 -7.65 2.93
N VAL A 165 -2.05 -7.03 3.20
CA VAL A 165 -1.96 -5.81 4.01
C VAL A 165 -1.40 -4.67 3.18
N TYR A 166 -2.28 -3.71 2.86
CA TYR A 166 -1.95 -2.54 2.08
C TYR A 166 -2.23 -1.26 2.85
N LEU A 167 -1.44 -0.26 2.52
CA LEU A 167 -1.60 1.11 2.99
C LEU A 167 -1.57 2.02 1.78
N THR A 168 -2.69 2.68 1.48
CA THR A 168 -2.72 3.71 0.44
C THR A 168 -2.75 5.08 1.09
N LYS A 169 -1.77 5.92 0.79
CA LYS A 169 -1.76 7.33 1.17
C LYS A 169 -2.21 8.18 -0.01
N LYS A 170 -3.17 9.07 0.22
CA LYS A 170 -3.61 10.09 -0.71
C LYS A 170 -3.88 11.37 0.08
N ASP A 171 -3.10 12.41 -0.19
CA ASP A 171 -3.06 13.62 0.62
C ASP A 171 -2.90 13.26 2.12
N ASP A 172 -3.73 13.80 3.00
CA ASP A 172 -3.66 13.51 4.45
C ASP A 172 -4.39 12.22 4.85
N ASN A 173 -5.05 11.55 3.91
CA ASN A 173 -5.83 10.34 4.16
C ASN A 173 -5.01 9.07 3.98
N ILE A 174 -5.24 8.12 4.89
CA ILE A 174 -4.70 6.76 4.84
C ILE A 174 -5.83 5.76 4.66
N PHE A 175 -5.79 4.96 3.61
CA PHE A 175 -6.75 3.89 3.37
C PHE A 175 -6.07 2.55 3.63
N LEU A 176 -6.67 1.72 4.48
CA LEU A 176 -6.14 0.39 4.82
C LEU A 176 -6.65 -0.67 3.83
N ARG A 177 -6.54 -0.33 2.54
CA ARG A 177 -6.99 -1.15 1.42
C ARG A 177 -6.13 -0.91 0.20
N PHE A 178 -6.19 -1.85 -0.72
CA PHE A 178 -5.67 -1.69 -2.07
C PHE A 178 -6.58 -0.73 -2.84
N VAL A 179 -6.10 0.48 -3.12
CA VAL A 179 -6.76 1.40 -4.06
C VAL A 179 -6.17 1.19 -5.45
N SER A 180 -7.05 0.97 -6.43
CA SER A 180 -6.64 0.69 -7.81
C SER A 180 -6.16 1.96 -8.50
N ASN A 181 -5.08 1.84 -9.26
CA ASN A 181 -4.51 2.91 -10.07
C ASN A 181 -4.87 2.73 -11.54
N VAL A 182 -5.08 3.85 -12.24
CA VAL A 182 -5.22 3.85 -13.70
C VAL A 182 -3.89 3.43 -14.33
N LYS A 183 -3.94 2.50 -15.27
CA LYS A 183 -2.79 2.02 -16.04
C LYS A 183 -2.92 2.41 -17.51
N ASN A 184 -1.80 2.79 -18.12
CA ASN A 184 -1.72 3.13 -19.53
C ASN A 184 -1.31 1.89 -20.32
N ILE A 185 -2.27 1.01 -20.60
CA ILE A 185 -2.05 -0.26 -21.31
C ILE A 185 -2.75 -0.18 -22.67
N LYS A 186 -2.08 -0.66 -23.72
CA LYS A 186 -2.73 -0.84 -25.03
C LYS A 186 -3.52 -2.15 -25.00
N LEU A 187 -4.84 -2.06 -25.06
CA LEU A 187 -5.71 -3.22 -25.04
C LEU A 187 -5.64 -4.00 -26.36
N PRO A 188 -5.69 -5.34 -26.34
CA PRO A 188 -5.89 -6.17 -27.52
C PRO A 188 -7.36 -6.09 -27.98
N GLU A 189 -7.64 -6.64 -29.16
CA GLU A 189 -9.02 -6.93 -29.55
C GLU A 189 -9.63 -7.98 -28.61
N GLU A 190 -10.95 -7.91 -28.43
CA GLU A 190 -11.68 -8.87 -27.60
C GLU A 190 -11.48 -10.30 -28.12
N ASN A 191 -11.10 -11.20 -27.22
CA ASN A 191 -10.87 -12.60 -27.53
C ASN A 191 -11.35 -13.43 -26.35
N LYS A 192 -12.37 -14.26 -26.60
CA LYS A 192 -13.21 -14.91 -25.58
C LYS A 192 -12.55 -16.14 -24.96
N HIS A 193 -11.40 -15.92 -24.35
CA HIS A 193 -10.54 -16.93 -23.72
C HIS A 193 -10.44 -16.75 -22.21
N ILE A 194 -11.26 -15.87 -21.62
CA ILE A 194 -11.24 -15.61 -20.19
C ILE A 194 -12.41 -16.35 -19.55
N ILE A 195 -12.12 -17.26 -18.62
CA ILE A 195 -13.13 -17.81 -17.72
C ILE A 195 -13.17 -16.93 -16.49
N TYR A 196 -14.33 -16.36 -16.17
CA TYR A 196 -14.47 -15.43 -15.06
C TYR A 196 -15.81 -15.52 -14.35
N ALA A 197 -15.86 -14.92 -13.16
CA ALA A 197 -17.09 -14.44 -12.54
C ALA A 197 -16.83 -13.16 -11.73
N LEU A 198 -17.83 -12.29 -11.68
CA LEU A 198 -17.87 -11.13 -10.78
C LEU A 198 -18.73 -11.49 -9.58
N ASP A 199 -18.12 -11.57 -8.41
CA ASP A 199 -18.79 -11.98 -7.18
C ASP A 199 -19.45 -10.78 -6.47
N LYS A 200 -18.84 -9.60 -6.60
CA LYS A 200 -19.29 -8.40 -5.90
C LYS A 200 -18.99 -7.14 -6.70
N ILE A 201 -19.99 -6.27 -6.83
CA ILE A 201 -19.85 -4.90 -7.30
C ILE A 201 -20.63 -4.01 -6.34
N GLN A 202 -19.95 -3.11 -5.64
CA GLN A 202 -20.61 -2.22 -4.68
C GLN A 202 -19.85 -0.91 -4.54
N ASP A 203 -20.56 0.17 -4.27
CA ASP A 203 -19.95 1.43 -3.86
C ASP A 203 -19.71 1.44 -2.35
N VAL A 204 -18.54 1.90 -1.94
CA VAL A 204 -18.14 2.07 -0.54
C VAL A 204 -17.65 3.50 -0.36
N SER A 205 -18.17 4.18 0.67
CA SER A 205 -17.66 5.48 1.07
C SER A 205 -16.74 5.34 2.27
N GLU A 206 -15.53 5.88 2.14
CA GLU A 206 -14.56 5.93 3.22
C GLU A 206 -13.88 7.31 3.20
N LYS A 207 -13.92 8.01 4.33
CA LYS A 207 -13.28 9.33 4.50
C LYS A 207 -13.66 10.38 3.45
N GLY A 208 -14.93 10.36 3.02
CA GLY A 208 -15.44 11.29 2.01
C GLY A 208 -15.10 10.92 0.56
N GLU A 209 -14.29 9.89 0.36
CA GLU A 209 -14.05 9.28 -0.94
C GLU A 209 -15.11 8.22 -1.23
N ILE A 210 -15.43 8.03 -2.50
CA ILE A 210 -16.31 6.95 -2.99
C ILE A 210 -15.48 6.03 -3.87
N PHE A 211 -15.47 4.75 -3.51
CA PHE A 211 -14.81 3.69 -4.25
C PHE A 211 -15.87 2.73 -4.80
N THR A 212 -15.71 2.29 -6.04
CA THR A 212 -16.40 1.08 -6.51
C THR A 212 -15.50 -0.12 -6.25
N GLU A 213 -15.94 -0.99 -5.35
CA GLU A 213 -15.32 -2.28 -5.11
C GLU A 213 -15.82 -3.32 -6.11
N ILE A 214 -14.91 -3.94 -6.85
CA ILE A 214 -15.19 -5.06 -7.74
C ILE A 214 -14.34 -6.24 -7.30
N VAL A 215 -14.98 -7.36 -6.97
CA VAL A 215 -14.33 -8.61 -6.56
C VAL A 215 -14.82 -9.73 -7.45
N GLY A 216 -13.90 -10.59 -7.86
CA GLY A 216 -14.22 -11.74 -8.69
C GLY A 216 -13.04 -12.68 -8.83
N TRP A 217 -13.09 -13.49 -9.87
CA TRP A 217 -11.98 -14.31 -10.30
C TRP A 217 -11.98 -14.39 -11.82
N ALA A 218 -10.80 -14.53 -12.40
CA ALA A 218 -10.62 -14.68 -13.82
C ALA A 218 -9.31 -15.41 -14.11
N PHE A 219 -9.31 -16.25 -15.14
CA PHE A 219 -8.10 -16.84 -15.69
C PHE A 219 -8.27 -17.18 -17.17
N ASN A 220 -7.16 -17.27 -17.89
CA ASN A 220 -7.14 -17.69 -19.30
C ASN A 220 -7.37 -19.22 -19.45
N ASP A 221 -8.23 -19.63 -20.38
CA ASP A 221 -8.55 -21.05 -20.63
C ASP A 221 -7.49 -21.80 -21.45
N ILE A 222 -6.61 -21.08 -22.14
CA ILE A 222 -5.54 -21.66 -22.97
C ILE A 222 -4.32 -22.04 -22.13
N GLN A 223 -3.86 -21.11 -21.28
CA GLN A 223 -2.64 -21.22 -20.51
C GLN A 223 -2.68 -20.28 -19.30
N SER A 224 -2.57 -20.84 -18.09
CA SER A 224 -2.30 -20.04 -16.90
C SER A 224 -0.81 -20.04 -16.55
N SER A 225 -0.36 -18.95 -15.92
CA SER A 225 1.00 -18.80 -15.41
C SER A 225 0.99 -18.27 -13.99
N GLU A 226 2.08 -18.50 -13.25
CA GLU A 226 2.26 -17.94 -11.91
C GLU A 226 2.34 -16.41 -11.93
N ASP A 227 2.66 -15.81 -13.08
CA ASP A 227 2.82 -14.37 -13.30
C ASP A 227 1.59 -13.71 -13.95
N GLU A 228 0.44 -14.40 -13.95
CA GLU A 228 -0.80 -13.89 -14.54
C GLU A 228 -1.32 -12.66 -13.78
N ARG A 229 -1.62 -11.59 -14.53
CA ARG A 229 -2.12 -10.32 -13.99
C ARG A 229 -3.47 -9.98 -14.57
N ALA A 230 -4.46 -9.86 -13.69
CA ALA A 230 -5.79 -9.35 -14.05
C ALA A 230 -5.87 -7.84 -13.85
N TYR A 231 -6.56 -7.19 -14.78
CA TYR A 231 -6.90 -5.77 -14.76
C TYR A 231 -8.40 -5.63 -15.02
N LEU A 232 -8.99 -4.56 -14.50
CA LEU A 232 -10.36 -4.19 -14.83
C LEU A 232 -10.39 -3.08 -15.87
N VAL A 233 -11.23 -3.24 -16.87
CA VAL A 233 -11.43 -2.27 -17.94
C VAL A 233 -12.81 -1.66 -17.76
N LEU A 234 -12.90 -0.34 -17.64
CA LEU A 234 -14.16 0.39 -17.69
C LEU A 234 -14.23 1.11 -19.03
N LYS A 235 -15.10 0.63 -19.94
CA LYS A 235 -15.24 1.19 -21.29
C LYS A 235 -16.59 1.89 -21.44
N SER A 236 -16.55 3.13 -21.90
CA SER A 236 -17.72 3.88 -22.40
C SER A 236 -17.51 4.25 -23.87
N ASP A 237 -18.51 4.88 -24.48
CA ASP A 237 -18.39 5.43 -25.85
C ASP A 237 -17.31 6.51 -25.98
N LYS A 238 -16.95 7.19 -24.88
CA LYS A 238 -16.03 8.33 -24.89
C LYS A 238 -14.63 7.97 -24.42
N LYS A 239 -14.54 7.05 -23.46
CA LYS A 239 -13.31 6.82 -22.70
C LYS A 239 -13.22 5.41 -22.16
N THR A 240 -11.99 4.92 -22.10
CA THR A 240 -11.65 3.63 -21.49
C THR A 240 -10.63 3.87 -20.39
N TYR A 241 -10.91 3.31 -19.22
CA TYR A 241 -10.01 3.28 -18.08
C TYR A 241 -9.59 1.84 -17.81
N ILE A 242 -8.33 1.64 -17.43
CA ILE A 242 -7.79 0.33 -17.09
C ILE A 242 -7.22 0.44 -15.68
N PHE A 243 -7.67 -0.42 -14.78
CA PHE A 243 -7.30 -0.40 -13.38
C PHE A 243 -6.54 -1.67 -13.04
N ASP A 244 -5.46 -1.52 -12.27
CA ASP A 244 -4.83 -2.68 -11.66
C ASP A 244 -5.73 -3.32 -10.60
N THR A 245 -5.52 -4.62 -10.38
CA THR A 245 -6.23 -5.39 -9.35
C THR A 245 -5.24 -6.02 -8.38
N MET A 246 -5.74 -6.32 -7.19
CA MET A 246 -5.06 -7.10 -6.18
C MET A 246 -5.34 -8.59 -6.42
N PRO A 247 -4.32 -9.41 -6.72
CA PRO A 247 -4.52 -10.85 -6.89
C PRO A 247 -4.95 -11.49 -5.56
N GLN A 248 -5.88 -12.44 -5.61
CA GLN A 248 -6.42 -13.12 -4.45
C GLN A 248 -6.38 -14.64 -4.65
N LYS A 249 -6.04 -15.36 -3.57
CA LYS A 249 -6.16 -16.82 -3.54
C LYS A 249 -7.64 -17.19 -3.51
N ARG A 250 -8.03 -18.16 -4.35
CA ARG A 250 -9.37 -18.73 -4.40
C ARG A 250 -9.29 -20.25 -4.44
N PRO A 251 -9.09 -20.91 -3.28
CA PRO A 251 -8.96 -22.36 -3.22
C PRO A 251 -10.18 -23.10 -3.76
N ASP A 252 -11.37 -22.50 -3.62
CA ASP A 252 -12.63 -22.98 -4.18
C ASP A 252 -12.60 -23.01 -5.72
N VAL A 253 -12.11 -21.94 -6.36
CA VAL A 253 -11.93 -21.86 -7.82
C VAL A 253 -10.85 -22.84 -8.26
N ALA A 254 -9.69 -22.85 -7.59
CA ALA A 254 -8.61 -23.78 -7.90
C ALA A 254 -9.06 -25.25 -7.81
N THR A 255 -9.94 -25.58 -6.85
CA THR A 255 -10.51 -26.93 -6.71
C THR A 255 -11.53 -27.24 -7.80
N ALA A 256 -12.44 -26.31 -8.11
CA ALA A 256 -13.48 -26.50 -9.13
C ALA A 256 -12.88 -26.68 -10.53
N TYR A 257 -11.75 -26.03 -10.80
CA TYR A 257 -11.05 -26.05 -12.08
C TYR A 257 -9.77 -26.92 -12.04
N ALA A 258 -9.62 -27.81 -11.06
CA ALA A 258 -8.43 -28.66 -10.91
C ALA A 258 -8.15 -29.60 -12.11
N ASN A 259 -9.15 -29.85 -12.95
CA ASN A 259 -9.01 -30.66 -14.18
C ASN A 259 -8.37 -29.89 -15.34
N TYR A 260 -8.18 -28.57 -15.23
CA TYR A 260 -7.42 -27.81 -16.20
C TYR A 260 -5.93 -28.15 -16.08
N LEU A 261 -5.21 -28.18 -17.20
CA LEU A 261 -3.81 -28.63 -17.27
C LEU A 261 -2.80 -27.67 -16.60
N PHE A 262 -3.27 -26.63 -15.92
CA PHE A 262 -2.44 -25.59 -15.33
C PHE A 262 -2.82 -25.33 -13.86
N LYS A 263 -1.82 -24.97 -13.06
CA LYS A 263 -1.99 -24.64 -11.64
C LYS A 263 -2.45 -23.19 -11.50
N LEU A 264 -3.65 -22.99 -10.96
CA LEU A 264 -4.16 -21.69 -10.57
C LEU A 264 -3.63 -21.31 -9.18
N ASP A 265 -2.69 -20.37 -9.08
CA ASP A 265 -2.20 -19.88 -7.78
C ASP A 265 -3.15 -18.83 -7.18
N LYS A 266 -3.39 -17.74 -7.93
CA LYS A 266 -4.20 -16.59 -7.49
C LYS A 266 -5.22 -16.15 -8.55
N PRO A 267 -6.20 -17.01 -8.90
CA PRO A 267 -7.18 -16.68 -9.94
C PRO A 267 -8.20 -15.61 -9.49
N GLY A 268 -8.25 -15.28 -8.20
CA GLY A 268 -9.12 -14.21 -7.68
C GLY A 268 -8.52 -12.84 -7.92
N PHE A 269 -9.38 -11.82 -7.97
CA PHE A 269 -8.96 -10.44 -7.98
C PHE A 269 -9.90 -9.55 -7.16
N ALA A 270 -9.37 -8.45 -6.65
CA ALA A 270 -10.15 -7.37 -6.06
C ALA A 270 -9.62 -6.01 -6.52
N ALA A 271 -10.53 -5.08 -6.79
CA ALA A 271 -10.22 -3.70 -7.12
C ALA A 271 -11.04 -2.76 -6.24
N SER A 272 -10.44 -1.66 -5.79
CA SER A 272 -11.17 -0.53 -5.21
C SER A 272 -10.89 0.69 -6.08
N ILE A 273 -11.80 0.95 -7.01
CA ILE A 273 -11.64 1.98 -8.03
C ILE A 273 -12.13 3.31 -7.45
N PRO A 274 -11.27 4.33 -7.27
CA PRO A 274 -11.74 5.64 -6.85
C PRO A 274 -12.61 6.24 -7.97
N LYS A 275 -13.81 6.73 -7.63
CA LYS A 275 -14.67 7.41 -8.61
C LYS A 275 -14.14 8.78 -9.00
N GLU A 276 -13.32 9.40 -8.15
CA GLU A 276 -12.68 10.67 -8.48
C GLU A 276 -11.79 10.53 -9.72
N GLY A 277 -11.94 11.47 -10.67
CA GLY A 277 -11.18 11.49 -11.92
C GLY A 277 -11.76 10.61 -13.03
N ILE A 278 -12.84 9.86 -12.75
CA ILE A 278 -13.62 9.16 -13.77
C ILE A 278 -14.77 10.06 -14.22
N GLU A 279 -14.94 10.21 -15.53
CA GLU A 279 -16.04 11.01 -16.08
C GLU A 279 -17.38 10.30 -15.82
N ASN A 280 -18.40 11.05 -15.38
CA ASN A 280 -19.72 10.47 -15.15
C ASN A 280 -20.28 9.82 -16.43
N GLY A 281 -20.83 8.62 -16.28
CA GLY A 281 -21.29 7.85 -17.43
C GLY A 281 -21.59 6.40 -17.11
N LYS A 282 -22.05 5.68 -18.13
CA LYS A 282 -22.20 4.23 -18.08
C LYS A 282 -20.96 3.59 -18.70
N TYR A 283 -20.39 2.65 -17.97
CA TYR A 283 -19.21 1.91 -18.38
C TYR A 283 -19.51 0.42 -18.40
N GLU A 284 -19.22 -0.24 -19.51
CA GLU A 284 -19.14 -1.69 -19.57
C GLU A 284 -17.86 -2.16 -18.88
N ILE A 285 -18.00 -3.17 -18.01
CA ILE A 285 -16.90 -3.78 -17.29
C ILE A 285 -16.29 -4.88 -18.16
N GLY A 286 -15.00 -4.79 -18.43
CA GLY A 286 -14.19 -5.84 -19.03
C GLY A 286 -13.09 -6.32 -18.10
N ILE A 287 -12.59 -7.52 -18.38
CA ILE A 287 -11.46 -8.14 -17.70
C ILE A 287 -10.34 -8.27 -18.72
N TYR A 288 -9.17 -7.74 -18.37
CA TYR A 288 -7.96 -7.85 -19.18
C TYR A 288 -6.94 -8.70 -18.42
N ILE A 289 -6.40 -9.73 -19.08
CA ILE A 289 -5.39 -10.63 -18.50
C ILE A 289 -4.11 -10.54 -19.33
N GLU A 290 -2.99 -10.31 -18.65
CA GLU A 290 -1.65 -10.43 -19.22
C GLU A 290 -0.96 -11.68 -18.63
N SER A 291 -0.46 -12.56 -19.50
CA SER A 291 0.18 -13.82 -19.10
C SER A 291 1.25 -14.23 -20.12
N ASN A 292 2.52 -14.31 -19.71
CA ASN A 292 3.66 -14.74 -20.54
C ASN A 292 3.80 -14.03 -21.91
N GLY A 293 3.48 -12.74 -21.97
CA GLY A 293 3.53 -11.96 -23.22
C GLY A 293 2.32 -12.15 -24.14
N SER A 294 1.35 -12.98 -23.75
CA SER A 294 0.02 -13.04 -24.33
C SER A 294 -0.93 -12.13 -23.54
N SER A 295 -1.96 -11.62 -24.23
CA SER A 295 -2.88 -10.65 -23.68
C SER A 295 -4.32 -10.95 -24.12
N TYR A 296 -5.24 -11.04 -23.16
CA TYR A 296 -6.63 -11.44 -23.37
C TYR A 296 -7.55 -10.34 -22.85
N LEU A 297 -8.65 -10.07 -23.56
CA LEU A 297 -9.66 -9.10 -23.16
C LEU A 297 -11.04 -9.67 -23.41
N GLU A 298 -11.90 -9.61 -22.40
CA GLU A 298 -13.31 -9.99 -22.51
C GLU A 298 -14.20 -9.00 -21.76
N TYR A 299 -15.27 -8.54 -22.40
CA TYR A 299 -16.29 -7.70 -21.77
C TYR A 299 -17.37 -8.57 -21.12
N THR A 300 -17.76 -8.19 -19.91
CA THR A 300 -18.62 -9.02 -19.07
C THR A 300 -20.12 -8.84 -19.35
N GLY A 301 -20.47 -7.83 -20.17
CA GLY A 301 -21.84 -7.36 -20.37
C GLY A 301 -22.46 -6.69 -19.14
N GLN A 302 -21.74 -6.58 -18.01
CA GLN A 302 -22.17 -5.83 -16.85
C GLN A 302 -21.81 -4.35 -16.99
N GLU A 303 -22.73 -3.48 -16.58
CA GLU A 303 -22.54 -2.03 -16.60
C GLU A 303 -22.34 -1.47 -15.19
N LEU A 304 -21.47 -0.46 -15.09
CA LEU A 304 -21.28 0.38 -13.92
C LEU A 304 -21.68 1.81 -14.27
N ALA A 305 -22.50 2.42 -13.41
CA ALA A 305 -22.78 3.86 -13.46
C ALA A 305 -21.84 4.59 -12.50
N ILE A 306 -21.11 5.57 -13.02
CA ILE A 306 -20.25 6.48 -12.27
C ILE A 306 -20.87 7.87 -12.28
#